data_AF-A0A2S7PN67-F1
#
_entry.id   AF-A0A2S7PN67-F1
#
_cell.length_a   1.000
_cell.length_b   1.000
_cell.length_c   1.000
_cell.angle_alpha   90.00
_cell.angle_beta   90.00
_cell.angle_gamma   90.00
#
_symmetry.space_group_name_H-M   'P 1'
#
loop_
_entity.id
_entity.type
_entity.pdbx_description
1 polymer ?
#
loop_
_entity_poly.entity_id
_entity_poly.type
_entity_poly.pdbx_seq_one_letter_code
_entity_poly.pdbx_strand_id
1 'polypeptide(L)'
;METAFKTWELDNNVQLVDPVRDALYNYDKDEQKAIQDLKPWKTDPHHFKNVRISAVALLKMVMHARSGGSIEVMGLMQGKIAGDTIIVTDAFRLPVEGTETRVNAQDEANEYMVEYLQACRDQGKLENAVGWYHSHPGYGCWLSGIDVGTQVTQQTFSDPFLAVVIDPDRTISAGKVEIGAFRTYPENYKPADSGSGDGYQTIPLAKIEDFGAHSIRQAGSGIARTGRAPPGSMANKAMDLQLQKVVRDSSKIAGEEMTGLKAGEVKAQLFNGLGSAPNAEATPAVEVTQ
;
A
#
# COMPACT_ATOMS: atom_id res chain seq x y z
N MET A 1 -2.05 43.67 -11.73
CA MET A 1 -1.41 42.51 -11.05
C MET A 1 -1.74 41.22 -11.79
N GLU A 2 -3.01 40.98 -12.15
CA GLU A 2 -3.45 39.83 -12.94
C GLU A 2 -2.79 39.72 -14.34
N THR A 3 -2.59 40.84 -15.02
CA THR A 3 -1.96 40.89 -16.35
C THR A 3 -0.49 40.49 -16.31
N ALA A 4 0.25 40.93 -15.29
CA ALA A 4 1.66 40.59 -15.12
C ALA A 4 1.86 39.10 -14.76
N PHE A 5 0.91 38.52 -14.02
CA PHE A 5 0.89 37.09 -13.71
C PHE A 5 0.64 36.24 -14.96
N LYS A 6 -0.37 36.60 -15.78
CA LYS A 6 -0.66 35.89 -17.04
C LYS A 6 0.50 35.99 -18.05
N THR A 7 1.16 37.14 -18.13
CA THR A 7 2.36 37.31 -18.98
C THR A 7 3.51 36.43 -18.48
N TRP A 8 3.73 36.34 -17.17
CA TRP A 8 4.74 35.46 -16.59
C TRP A 8 4.44 33.97 -16.84
N GLU A 9 3.18 33.53 -16.74
CA GLU A 9 2.78 32.14 -17.03
C GLU A 9 3.03 31.77 -18.50
N LEU A 10 2.71 32.68 -19.42
CA LEU A 10 2.95 32.54 -20.87
C LEU A 10 4.45 32.48 -21.20
N ASP A 11 5.24 33.41 -20.64
CA ASP A 11 6.67 33.53 -20.92
C ASP A 11 7.47 32.33 -20.37
N ASN A 12 6.98 31.68 -19.31
CA ASN A 12 7.60 30.50 -18.70
C ASN A 12 7.01 29.17 -19.18
N ASN A 13 6.07 29.19 -20.14
CA ASN A 13 5.38 28.01 -20.67
C ASN A 13 4.89 27.07 -19.57
N VAL A 14 4.32 27.65 -18.50
CA VAL A 14 3.85 26.90 -17.33
C VAL A 14 2.60 26.12 -17.75
N GLN A 15 2.80 24.88 -18.20
CA GLN A 15 1.71 23.93 -18.34
C GLN A 15 1.41 23.33 -16.97
N LEU A 16 0.43 23.91 -16.27
CA LEU A 16 -0.04 23.42 -14.97
C LEU A 16 -0.67 22.02 -15.06
N VAL A 17 -1.06 21.60 -16.27
CA VAL A 17 -1.70 20.32 -16.56
C VAL A 17 -0.93 19.63 -17.69
N ASP A 18 -0.34 18.48 -17.40
CA ASP A 18 0.26 17.57 -18.36
C ASP A 18 -0.87 16.69 -18.96
N PRO A 19 -1.21 16.84 -20.26
CA PRO A 19 -2.35 16.14 -20.85
C PRO A 19 -2.23 14.61 -20.86
N VAL A 20 -1.02 14.06 -20.66
CA VAL A 20 -0.76 12.62 -20.66
C VAL A 20 -0.71 12.09 -19.23
N ARG A 21 -0.04 12.79 -18.31
CA ARG A 21 0.03 12.39 -16.90
C ARG A 21 -1.26 12.68 -16.15
N ASP A 22 -1.90 13.82 -16.44
CA ASP A 22 -3.10 14.26 -15.73
C ASP A 22 -4.40 13.72 -16.32
N ALA A 23 -4.35 13.14 -17.53
CA ALA A 23 -5.49 12.41 -18.10
C ALA A 23 -5.97 11.27 -17.19
N LEU A 24 -5.10 10.71 -16.34
CA LEU A 24 -5.49 9.69 -15.36
C LEU A 24 -6.47 10.25 -14.31
N TYR A 25 -6.44 11.56 -14.04
CA TYR A 25 -7.33 12.25 -13.09
C TYR A 25 -8.60 12.82 -13.74
N ASN A 26 -8.71 12.85 -15.07
CA ASN A 26 -9.93 13.31 -15.74
C ASN A 26 -11.10 12.37 -15.44
N TYR A 27 -12.19 12.87 -14.89
CA TYR A 27 -13.37 12.06 -14.59
C TYR A 27 -14.47 12.30 -15.63
N ASP A 28 -14.84 11.24 -16.36
CA ASP A 28 -15.99 11.25 -17.27
C ASP A 28 -17.16 10.53 -16.61
N LYS A 29 -18.20 11.28 -16.25
CA LYS A 29 -19.39 10.76 -15.57
C LYS A 29 -20.19 9.80 -16.45
N ASP A 30 -20.28 10.08 -17.74
CA ASP A 30 -21.09 9.29 -18.67
C ASP A 30 -20.38 7.97 -19.00
N GLU A 31 -19.05 8.01 -19.15
CA GLU A 31 -18.22 6.81 -19.27
C GLU A 31 -18.37 5.91 -18.02
N GLN A 32 -18.21 6.48 -16.82
CA GLN A 32 -18.34 5.69 -15.59
C GLN A 32 -19.75 5.11 -15.42
N LYS A 33 -20.78 5.87 -15.81
CA LYS A 33 -22.16 5.36 -15.81
C LYS A 33 -22.33 4.19 -16.78
N ALA A 34 -21.83 4.31 -18.01
CA ALA A 34 -21.92 3.25 -19.01
C ALA A 34 -21.21 1.96 -18.55
N ILE A 35 -20.03 2.09 -17.93
CA ILE A 35 -19.28 0.97 -17.35
C ILE A 35 -20.08 0.30 -16.23
N GLN A 36 -20.70 1.10 -15.35
CA GLN A 36 -21.52 0.61 -14.24
C GLN A 36 -22.84 -0.04 -14.69
N ASP A 37 -23.39 0.38 -15.82
CA ASP A 37 -24.57 -0.24 -16.39
C ASP A 37 -24.21 -1.58 -17.07
N LEU A 38 -23.03 -1.68 -17.72
CA LEU A 38 -22.55 -2.89 -18.39
C LEU A 38 -22.05 -3.98 -17.44
N LYS A 39 -21.37 -3.59 -16.35
CA LYS A 39 -20.77 -4.48 -15.33
C LYS A 39 -19.97 -5.67 -15.91
N PRO A 40 -18.96 -5.43 -16.76
CA PRO A 40 -18.20 -6.50 -17.41
C PRO A 40 -17.52 -7.48 -16.44
N TRP A 41 -17.16 -7.03 -15.24
CA TRP A 41 -16.60 -7.89 -14.18
C TRP A 41 -17.56 -8.93 -13.60
N LYS A 42 -18.86 -8.87 -13.93
CA LYS A 42 -19.82 -9.91 -13.53
C LYS A 42 -19.74 -11.15 -14.42
N THR A 43 -19.21 -11.05 -15.64
CA THR A 43 -19.08 -12.18 -16.57
C THR A 43 -17.70 -12.82 -16.53
N ASP A 44 -16.66 -12.06 -16.19
CA ASP A 44 -15.29 -12.55 -16.02
C ASP A 44 -14.77 -12.30 -14.58
N PRO A 45 -14.60 -13.35 -13.76
CA PRO A 45 -14.00 -13.24 -12.43
C PRO A 45 -12.58 -12.67 -12.41
N HIS A 46 -11.88 -12.68 -13.55
CA HIS A 46 -10.53 -12.12 -13.73
C HIS A 46 -10.52 -10.81 -14.52
N HIS A 47 -11.68 -10.15 -14.65
CA HIS A 47 -11.81 -8.91 -15.43
C HIS A 47 -10.80 -7.85 -15.00
N PHE A 48 -10.61 -7.65 -13.69
CA PHE A 48 -9.64 -6.70 -13.17
C PHE A 48 -8.26 -7.33 -13.01
N LYS A 49 -7.29 -6.81 -13.76
CA LYS A 49 -5.90 -7.30 -13.78
C LYS A 49 -4.91 -6.29 -13.21
N ASN A 50 -5.31 -5.01 -13.20
CA ASN A 50 -4.44 -3.90 -12.86
C ASN A 50 -5.07 -3.03 -11.77
N VAL A 51 -4.23 -2.51 -10.90
CA VAL A 51 -4.58 -1.48 -9.93
C VAL A 51 -3.58 -0.34 -10.06
N ARG A 52 -4.08 0.88 -10.18
CA ARG A 52 -3.24 2.09 -10.22
C ARG A 52 -3.61 2.98 -9.05
N ILE A 53 -2.65 3.23 -8.15
CA ILE A 53 -2.86 4.04 -6.96
C ILE A 53 -2.08 5.34 -7.12
N SER A 54 -2.74 6.48 -6.96
CA SER A 54 -2.08 7.78 -7.01
C SER A 54 -1.06 7.91 -5.86
N ALA A 55 0.00 8.70 -6.08
CA ALA A 55 0.99 8.95 -5.05
C ALA A 55 0.37 9.60 -3.79
N VAL A 56 -0.66 10.44 -3.97
CA VAL A 56 -1.39 11.09 -2.88
C VAL A 56 -2.17 10.07 -2.06
N ALA A 57 -2.94 9.19 -2.71
CA ALA A 57 -3.67 8.13 -2.04
C ALA A 57 -2.72 7.20 -1.28
N LEU A 58 -1.63 6.76 -1.94
CA LEU A 58 -0.62 5.91 -1.33
C LEU A 58 -0.02 6.54 -0.07
N LEU A 59 0.40 7.81 -0.15
CA LEU A 59 0.98 8.52 0.97
C LEU A 59 -0.01 8.64 2.14
N LYS A 60 -1.27 9.01 1.87
CA LYS A 60 -2.32 9.11 2.89
C LYS A 60 -2.55 7.77 3.60
N MET A 61 -2.65 6.68 2.84
CA MET A 61 -2.88 5.34 3.40
C MET A 61 -1.68 4.87 4.23
N VAL A 62 -0.44 5.05 3.74
CA VAL A 62 0.77 4.66 4.48
C VAL A 62 0.95 5.49 5.75
N MET A 63 0.72 6.80 5.70
CA MET A 63 0.77 7.66 6.88
C MET A 63 -0.29 7.27 7.91
N HIS A 64 -1.51 6.95 7.46
CA HIS A 64 -2.56 6.49 8.35
C HIS A 64 -2.23 5.14 8.99
N ALA A 65 -1.82 4.14 8.20
CA ALA A 65 -1.38 2.83 8.69
C ALA A 65 -0.27 2.97 9.74
N ARG A 66 0.73 3.83 9.48
CA ARG A 66 1.80 4.11 10.45
C ARG A 66 1.28 4.76 11.73
N SER A 67 0.30 5.66 11.64
CA SER A 67 -0.27 6.34 12.82
C SER A 67 -1.05 5.41 13.74
N GLY A 68 -1.54 4.27 13.23
CA GLY A 68 -2.20 3.22 14.03
C GLY A 68 -1.25 2.44 14.93
N GLY A 69 0.07 2.53 14.72
CA GLY A 69 1.04 1.75 15.48
C GLY A 69 0.81 0.25 15.31
N SER A 70 0.53 -0.44 16.41
CA SER A 70 0.24 -1.88 16.42
C SER A 70 -1.25 -2.23 16.28
N ILE A 71 -2.12 -1.23 16.10
CA ILE A 71 -3.57 -1.41 15.94
C ILE A 71 -3.91 -1.32 14.46
N GLU A 72 -4.82 -2.18 14.00
CA GLU A 72 -5.32 -2.12 12.63
C GLU A 72 -6.17 -0.87 12.45
N VAL A 73 -5.91 -0.12 11.38
CA VAL A 73 -6.73 1.01 10.96
C VAL A 73 -7.27 0.76 9.57
N MET A 74 -8.38 1.41 9.22
CA MET A 74 -8.95 1.29 7.88
C MET A 74 -9.50 2.60 7.34
N GLY A 75 -9.74 2.64 6.04
CA GLY A 75 -10.35 3.75 5.36
C GLY A 75 -10.93 3.37 4.01
N LEU A 76 -11.45 4.36 3.30
CA LEU A 76 -11.97 4.21 1.95
C LEU A 76 -11.05 4.82 0.90
N MET A 77 -11.15 4.27 -0.30
CA MET A 77 -10.47 4.72 -1.50
C MET A 77 -11.49 5.25 -2.51
N GLN A 78 -11.21 6.42 -3.07
CA GLN A 78 -11.99 7.03 -4.15
C GLN A 78 -11.28 6.86 -5.48
N GLY A 79 -12.06 6.76 -6.55
CA GLY A 79 -11.49 6.67 -7.88
C GLY A 79 -12.49 6.28 -8.95
N LYS A 80 -11.99 5.59 -9.97
CA LYS A 80 -12.75 5.24 -11.18
C LYS A 80 -12.27 3.94 -11.81
N ILE A 81 -13.06 3.46 -12.77
CA ILE A 81 -12.75 2.27 -13.55
C ILE A 81 -12.32 2.66 -14.95
N ALA A 82 -11.25 2.05 -15.44
CA ALA A 82 -10.79 2.19 -16.82
C ALA A 82 -10.43 0.80 -17.38
N GLY A 83 -11.34 0.23 -18.18
CA GLY A 83 -11.15 -1.11 -18.75
C GLY A 83 -11.00 -2.20 -17.68
N ASP A 84 -9.84 -2.85 -17.65
CA ASP A 84 -9.45 -3.91 -16.71
C ASP A 84 -8.73 -3.38 -15.44
N THR A 85 -8.73 -2.05 -15.27
CA THR A 85 -7.95 -1.36 -14.25
C THR A 85 -8.85 -0.62 -13.25
N ILE A 86 -8.64 -0.86 -11.96
CA ILE A 86 -9.18 -0.02 -10.88
C ILE A 86 -8.17 1.10 -10.60
N ILE A 87 -8.58 2.35 -10.78
CA ILE A 87 -7.75 3.54 -10.54
C ILE A 87 -8.20 4.18 -9.23
N VAL A 88 -7.29 4.25 -8.26
CA VAL A 88 -7.48 4.93 -6.98
C VAL A 88 -6.84 6.32 -7.08
N THR A 89 -7.66 7.37 -7.06
CA THR A 89 -7.22 8.76 -7.18
C THR A 89 -6.97 9.40 -5.82
N ASP A 90 -7.77 9.05 -4.80
CA ASP A 90 -7.63 9.56 -3.43
C ASP A 90 -8.02 8.51 -2.38
N ALA A 91 -7.68 8.75 -1.12
CA ALA A 91 -8.08 7.93 0.02
C ALA A 91 -8.36 8.78 1.26
N PHE A 92 -9.25 8.31 2.13
CA PHE A 92 -9.56 8.96 3.39
C PHE A 92 -9.74 7.93 4.50
N ARG A 93 -9.31 8.28 5.71
CA ARG A 93 -9.46 7.43 6.90
C ARG A 93 -10.91 7.42 7.36
N LEU A 94 -11.35 6.29 7.88
CA LEU A 94 -12.58 6.22 8.65
C LEU A 94 -12.25 6.38 10.14
N PRO A 95 -13.14 6.95 10.95
CA PRO A 95 -12.94 7.09 12.40
C PRO A 95 -13.19 5.74 13.10
N VAL A 96 -12.55 4.68 12.61
CA VAL A 96 -12.72 3.32 13.11
C VAL A 96 -11.35 2.76 13.46
N GLU A 97 -11.25 2.21 14.66
CA GLU A 97 -10.12 1.39 15.07
C GLU A 97 -10.53 -0.07 14.91
N GLY A 98 -9.79 -0.79 14.09
CA GLY A 98 -10.00 -2.21 13.84
C GLY A 98 -9.27 -3.04 14.88
N THR A 99 -9.93 -4.09 15.36
CA THR A 99 -9.22 -5.25 15.89
C THR A 99 -9.62 -6.45 15.05
N GLU A 100 -8.72 -7.41 14.90
CA GLU A 100 -8.94 -8.66 14.14
C GLU A 100 -10.18 -9.46 14.57
N THR A 101 -10.89 -9.07 15.64
CA THR A 101 -12.06 -9.77 16.16
C THR A 101 -13.33 -8.92 16.19
N ARG A 102 -13.24 -7.59 16.00
CA ARG A 102 -14.38 -6.67 16.12
C ARG A 102 -14.19 -5.42 15.27
N VAL A 103 -15.20 -5.10 14.47
CA VAL A 103 -15.41 -3.76 13.89
C VAL A 103 -16.37 -3.04 14.84
N ASN A 104 -15.97 -1.90 15.39
CA ASN A 104 -16.71 -1.22 16.45
C ASN A 104 -16.95 0.25 16.10
N ALA A 105 -17.56 0.52 14.94
CA ALA A 105 -17.95 1.88 14.51
C ALA A 105 -18.75 1.90 13.19
N GLN A 106 -19.59 0.90 12.89
CA GLN A 106 -20.33 0.90 11.61
C GLN A 106 -21.20 2.16 11.45
N ASP A 107 -21.88 2.62 12.50
CA ASP A 107 -22.86 3.71 12.38
C ASP A 107 -22.18 5.08 12.24
N GLU A 108 -21.17 5.38 13.08
CA GLU A 108 -20.40 6.62 13.00
C GLU A 108 -19.58 6.71 11.70
N ALA A 109 -19.06 5.57 11.23
CA ALA A 109 -18.38 5.52 9.94
C ALA A 109 -19.34 5.78 8.78
N ASN A 110 -20.57 5.25 8.83
CA ASN A 110 -21.58 5.47 7.80
C ASN A 110 -21.95 6.96 7.67
N GLU A 111 -22.18 7.64 8.79
CA GLU A 111 -22.48 9.08 8.79
C GLU A 111 -21.31 9.89 8.20
N TYR A 112 -20.10 9.64 8.69
CA TYR A 112 -18.90 10.29 8.19
C TYR A 112 -18.67 10.06 6.68
N MET A 113 -18.92 8.84 6.19
CA MET A 113 -18.80 8.52 4.76
C MET A 113 -19.77 9.34 3.90
N VAL A 114 -21.02 9.47 4.33
CA VAL A 114 -22.03 10.25 3.59
C VAL A 114 -21.62 11.73 3.54
N GLU A 115 -21.25 12.30 4.69
CA GLU A 115 -20.81 13.69 4.78
C GLU A 115 -19.55 13.96 3.95
N TYR A 116 -18.53 13.10 4.06
CA TYR A 116 -17.27 13.30 3.36
C TYR A 116 -17.43 13.17 1.83
N LEU A 117 -18.20 12.17 1.36
CA LEU A 117 -18.48 12.02 -0.06
C LEU A 117 -19.32 13.19 -0.60
N GLN A 118 -20.23 13.75 0.20
CA GLN A 118 -20.97 14.94 -0.19
C GLN A 118 -20.06 16.16 -0.30
N ALA A 119 -19.21 16.40 0.70
CA ALA A 119 -18.24 17.49 0.67
C ALA A 119 -17.25 17.38 -0.51
N CYS A 120 -16.88 16.15 -0.90
CA CYS A 120 -16.09 15.92 -2.10
C CYS A 120 -16.84 16.34 -3.37
N ARG A 121 -18.11 15.93 -3.51
CA ARG A 121 -18.94 16.30 -4.66
C ARG A 121 -19.14 17.81 -4.77
N ASP A 122 -19.35 18.49 -3.66
CA ASP A 122 -19.52 19.94 -3.61
C ASP A 122 -18.25 20.70 -4.06
N GLN A 123 -17.07 20.05 -3.96
CA GLN A 123 -15.78 20.55 -4.46
C GLN A 123 -15.45 20.08 -5.88
N GLY A 124 -16.40 19.43 -6.57
CA GLY A 124 -16.19 18.93 -7.93
C GLY A 124 -15.43 17.60 -8.03
N LYS A 125 -15.15 16.93 -6.91
CA LYS A 125 -14.62 15.55 -6.90
C LYS A 125 -15.77 14.57 -7.04
N LEU A 126 -16.02 14.14 -8.28
CA LEU A 126 -17.16 13.29 -8.62
C LEU A 126 -16.88 11.80 -8.45
N GLU A 127 -15.67 11.41 -8.08
CA GLU A 127 -15.32 10.01 -7.86
C GLU A 127 -16.03 9.41 -6.65
N ASN A 128 -16.63 8.23 -6.88
CA ASN A 128 -17.21 7.43 -5.81
C ASN A 128 -16.15 6.52 -5.16
N ALA A 129 -16.54 5.87 -4.08
CA ALA A 129 -15.72 4.84 -3.46
C ALA A 129 -15.52 3.66 -4.43
N VAL A 130 -14.27 3.24 -4.62
CA VAL A 130 -13.86 2.10 -5.46
C VAL A 130 -13.22 0.98 -4.65
N GLY A 131 -13.09 1.17 -3.35
CA GLY A 131 -12.48 0.19 -2.47
C GLY A 131 -12.28 0.69 -1.05
N TRP A 132 -11.71 -0.18 -0.25
CA TRP A 132 -11.28 0.06 1.12
C TRP A 132 -9.82 -0.35 1.29
N TYR A 133 -9.16 0.28 2.26
CA TYR A 133 -7.83 -0.15 2.68
C TYR A 133 -7.81 -0.39 4.18
N HIS A 134 -6.94 -1.30 4.62
CA HIS A 134 -6.63 -1.49 6.03
C HIS A 134 -5.15 -1.84 6.24
N SER A 135 -4.69 -1.78 7.48
CA SER A 135 -3.31 -2.09 7.83
C SER A 135 -3.17 -3.44 8.52
N HIS A 136 -2.10 -4.18 8.20
CA HIS A 136 -1.64 -5.37 8.91
C HIS A 136 -0.22 -5.13 9.49
N PRO A 137 -0.08 -4.58 10.71
CA PRO A 137 1.24 -4.28 11.28
C PRO A 137 2.06 -5.54 11.58
N GLY A 138 3.07 -5.83 10.75
CA GLY A 138 4.09 -6.85 11.00
C GLY A 138 3.80 -8.27 10.48
N TYR A 139 2.58 -8.57 10.02
CA TYR A 139 2.21 -9.90 9.49
C TYR A 139 1.93 -9.93 7.97
N GLY A 140 2.17 -8.81 7.31
CA GLY A 140 2.19 -8.67 5.86
C GLY A 140 0.80 -8.54 5.21
N CYS A 141 0.81 -8.30 3.91
CA CYS A 141 -0.39 -7.97 3.14
C CYS A 141 -1.07 -9.23 2.58
N TRP A 142 -2.25 -9.55 3.11
CA TRP A 142 -3.14 -10.66 2.69
C TRP A 142 -4.52 -10.41 3.32
N LEU A 143 -5.60 -11.07 2.86
CA LEU A 143 -6.91 -10.96 3.51
C LEU A 143 -7.11 -12.13 4.49
N SER A 144 -7.44 -11.81 5.74
CA SER A 144 -7.94 -12.76 6.74
C SER A 144 -9.31 -13.34 6.36
N GLY A 145 -9.79 -14.34 7.09
CA GLY A 145 -11.16 -14.83 6.92
C GLY A 145 -12.24 -13.74 7.06
N ILE A 146 -12.03 -12.76 7.96
CA ILE A 146 -12.93 -11.62 8.16
C ILE A 146 -12.84 -10.65 6.98
N ASP A 147 -11.63 -10.36 6.50
CA ASP A 147 -11.41 -9.48 5.36
C ASP A 147 -12.02 -10.05 4.08
N VAL A 148 -11.90 -11.37 3.87
CA VAL A 148 -12.57 -12.06 2.76
C VAL A 148 -14.09 -11.92 2.89
N GLY A 149 -14.66 -12.11 4.08
CA GLY A 149 -16.09 -11.90 4.32
C GLY A 149 -16.54 -10.48 3.98
N THR A 150 -15.84 -9.48 4.53
CA THR A 150 -16.07 -8.06 4.25
C THR A 150 -15.97 -7.76 2.75
N GLN A 151 -14.92 -8.25 2.09
CA GLN A 151 -14.70 -8.00 0.67
C GLN A 151 -15.77 -8.67 -0.20
N VAL A 152 -16.25 -9.87 0.15
CA VAL A 152 -17.39 -10.51 -0.53
C VAL A 152 -18.65 -9.66 -0.38
N THR A 153 -18.94 -9.16 0.83
CA THR A 153 -20.08 -8.25 1.06
C THR A 153 -19.96 -6.99 0.21
N GLN A 154 -18.79 -6.33 0.21
CA GLN A 154 -18.59 -5.12 -0.57
C GLN A 154 -18.68 -5.36 -2.08
N GLN A 155 -18.12 -6.46 -2.60
CA GLN A 155 -18.26 -6.86 -4.00
C GLN A 155 -19.69 -7.32 -4.37
N THR A 156 -20.54 -7.60 -3.39
CA THR A 156 -21.95 -7.94 -3.62
C THR A 156 -22.78 -6.67 -3.80
N PHE A 157 -22.60 -5.68 -2.92
CA PHE A 157 -23.46 -4.48 -2.88
C PHE A 157 -22.87 -3.25 -3.59
N SER A 158 -21.56 -3.16 -3.70
CA SER A 158 -20.82 -1.96 -4.16
C SER A 158 -19.78 -2.28 -5.25
N ASP A 159 -19.95 -3.39 -5.99
CA ASP A 159 -19.04 -3.76 -7.08
C ASP A 159 -19.03 -2.69 -8.18
N PRO A 160 -17.86 -2.28 -8.71
CA PRO A 160 -16.52 -2.80 -8.49
C PRO A 160 -15.84 -2.25 -7.23
N PHE A 161 -15.39 -3.15 -6.35
CA PHE A 161 -14.75 -2.81 -5.08
C PHE A 161 -13.40 -3.51 -4.88
N LEU A 162 -12.38 -2.78 -4.41
CA LEU A 162 -11.02 -3.27 -4.18
C LEU A 162 -10.69 -3.31 -2.68
N ALA A 163 -9.98 -4.34 -2.21
CA ALA A 163 -9.34 -4.35 -0.90
C ALA A 163 -7.84 -4.06 -1.04
N VAL A 164 -7.30 -3.10 -0.28
CA VAL A 164 -5.86 -2.83 -0.19
C VAL A 164 -5.38 -3.10 1.23
N VAL A 165 -4.28 -3.83 1.37
CA VAL A 165 -3.64 -4.11 2.67
C VAL A 165 -2.25 -3.50 2.68
N ILE A 166 -1.91 -2.78 3.75
CA ILE A 166 -0.60 -2.16 3.94
C ILE A 166 0.03 -2.69 5.22
N ASP A 167 1.30 -3.10 5.16
CA ASP A 167 2.07 -3.42 6.36
C ASP A 167 3.01 -2.25 6.68
N PRO A 168 2.67 -1.38 7.66
CA PRO A 168 3.49 -0.22 8.00
C PRO A 168 4.83 -0.62 8.63
N ASP A 169 4.89 -1.72 9.39
CA ASP A 169 6.10 -2.15 10.08
C ASP A 169 7.13 -2.69 9.09
N ARG A 170 6.69 -3.54 8.16
CA ARG A 170 7.57 -4.03 7.09
C ARG A 170 7.93 -2.96 6.09
N THR A 171 7.05 -1.98 5.89
CA THR A 171 7.38 -0.81 5.06
C THR A 171 8.61 -0.09 5.61
N ILE A 172 8.68 0.05 6.94
CA ILE A 172 9.82 0.68 7.63
C ILE A 172 11.05 -0.23 7.57
N SER A 173 10.93 -1.51 7.95
CA SER A 173 12.09 -2.41 8.05
C SER A 173 12.71 -2.75 6.69
N ALA A 174 11.89 -2.90 5.64
CA ALA A 174 12.35 -3.20 4.29
C ALA A 174 12.77 -1.96 3.48
N GLY A 175 12.48 -0.74 3.96
CA GLY A 175 12.73 0.51 3.24
C GLY A 175 11.95 0.68 1.94
N LYS A 176 10.85 -0.07 1.79
CA LYS A 176 9.98 -0.09 0.61
C LYS A 176 8.55 -0.33 1.06
N VAL A 177 7.58 0.35 0.44
CA VAL A 177 6.16 0.17 0.76
C VAL A 177 5.73 -1.29 0.55
N GLU A 178 5.29 -1.92 1.63
CA GLU A 178 4.65 -3.22 1.61
C GLU A 178 3.14 -3.05 1.51
N ILE A 179 2.61 -3.40 0.34
CA ILE A 179 1.23 -3.17 -0.06
C ILE A 179 0.76 -4.32 -0.96
N GLY A 180 -0.47 -4.77 -0.73
CA GLY A 180 -1.15 -5.74 -1.58
C GLY A 180 -2.53 -5.24 -1.96
N ALA A 181 -2.96 -5.55 -3.18
CA ALA A 181 -4.28 -5.22 -3.69
C ALA A 181 -5.02 -6.51 -4.06
N PHE A 182 -6.26 -6.65 -3.58
CA PHE A 182 -6.98 -7.91 -3.60
C PHE A 182 -8.44 -7.73 -4.02
N ARG A 183 -8.95 -8.75 -4.71
CA ARG A 183 -10.38 -9.00 -4.90
C ARG A 183 -10.68 -10.46 -4.57
N THR A 184 -11.88 -10.74 -4.10
CA THR A 184 -12.34 -12.11 -3.83
C THR A 184 -13.00 -12.71 -5.06
N TYR A 185 -12.81 -14.00 -5.27
CA TYR A 185 -13.56 -14.74 -6.26
C TYR A 185 -15.03 -14.93 -5.82
N PRO A 186 -15.98 -15.02 -6.76
CA PRO A 186 -17.35 -15.45 -6.46
C PRO A 186 -17.40 -16.83 -5.79
N GLU A 187 -18.39 -17.08 -4.92
CA GLU A 187 -18.50 -18.36 -4.18
C GLU A 187 -18.61 -19.59 -5.07
N ASN A 188 -19.18 -19.44 -6.27
CA ASN A 188 -19.34 -20.49 -7.26
C ASN A 188 -18.11 -20.69 -8.17
N TYR A 189 -17.05 -19.90 -7.98
CA TYR A 189 -15.84 -19.96 -8.78
C TYR A 189 -14.70 -20.63 -8.01
N LYS A 190 -14.05 -21.62 -8.64
CA LYS A 190 -12.80 -22.20 -8.14
C LYS A 190 -11.68 -21.84 -9.12
N PRO A 191 -10.66 -21.08 -8.69
CA PRO A 191 -9.51 -20.83 -9.54
C PRO A 191 -8.78 -22.15 -9.84
N ALA A 192 -8.22 -22.28 -11.05
CA ALA A 192 -7.28 -23.36 -11.34
C ALA A 192 -6.07 -23.20 -10.41
N ASP A 193 -5.59 -24.30 -9.80
CA ASP A 193 -4.53 -24.32 -8.77
C ASP A 193 -3.52 -23.19 -8.98
N SER A 194 -3.64 -22.13 -8.18
CA SER A 194 -2.73 -21.01 -8.15
C SER A 194 -1.46 -21.48 -7.45
N GLY A 195 -0.63 -22.22 -8.19
CA GLY A 195 0.66 -22.68 -7.70
C GLY A 195 1.53 -21.50 -7.33
N SER A 196 1.57 -21.15 -6.03
CA SER A 196 2.63 -20.37 -5.37
C SER A 196 3.20 -19.20 -6.21
N GLY A 197 2.33 -18.47 -6.91
CA GLY A 197 2.69 -17.33 -7.76
C GLY A 197 2.57 -16.00 -7.02
N ASP A 198 1.76 -15.97 -5.96
CA ASP A 198 1.66 -14.83 -5.05
C ASP A 198 2.97 -14.77 -4.26
N GLY A 199 3.67 -13.63 -4.36
CA GLY A 199 5.02 -13.45 -3.84
C GLY A 199 5.18 -13.99 -2.41
N TYR A 200 6.28 -14.71 -2.16
CA TYR A 200 6.56 -15.27 -0.83
C TYR A 200 6.62 -14.14 0.22
N GLN A 201 5.73 -14.24 1.20
CA GLN A 201 5.68 -13.34 2.35
C GLN A 201 5.86 -14.15 3.63
N THR A 202 6.75 -13.70 4.50
CA THR A 202 6.89 -14.23 5.87
C THR A 202 5.58 -13.97 6.62
N ILE A 203 4.93 -14.99 7.17
CA ILE A 203 3.70 -14.83 7.95
C ILE A 203 3.93 -15.44 9.33
N PRO A 204 3.66 -14.72 10.44
CA PRO A 204 3.79 -15.26 11.79
C PRO A 204 3.02 -16.57 11.97
N LEU A 205 3.53 -17.46 12.82
CA LEU A 205 2.93 -18.78 13.04
C LEU A 205 1.47 -18.68 13.52
N ALA A 206 1.16 -17.69 14.37
CA ALA A 206 -0.20 -17.44 14.85
C ALA A 206 -1.22 -17.09 13.74
N LYS A 207 -0.75 -16.76 12.53
CA LYS A 207 -1.58 -16.32 11.40
C LYS A 207 -1.58 -17.28 10.21
N ILE A 208 -0.75 -18.32 10.28
CA ILE A 208 -0.51 -19.19 9.13
C ILE A 208 -1.73 -20.05 8.76
N GLU A 209 -2.52 -20.44 9.76
CA GLU A 209 -3.72 -21.26 9.54
C GLU A 209 -4.80 -20.46 8.79
N ASP A 210 -5.07 -19.23 9.23
CA ASP A 210 -6.02 -18.33 8.59
C ASP A 210 -5.58 -17.95 7.17
N PHE A 211 -4.31 -17.60 6.97
CA PHE A 211 -3.76 -17.36 5.63
C PHE A 211 -3.92 -18.57 4.71
N GLY A 212 -3.58 -19.76 5.20
CA GLY A 212 -3.69 -21.00 4.44
C GLY A 212 -5.13 -21.32 4.01
N ALA A 213 -6.10 -21.06 4.88
CA ALA A 213 -7.52 -21.33 4.63
C ALA A 213 -8.14 -20.37 3.58
N HIS A 214 -7.65 -19.14 3.47
CA HIS A 214 -8.31 -18.07 2.73
C HIS A 214 -7.56 -17.60 1.46
N SER A 215 -6.27 -17.91 1.33
CA SER A 215 -5.43 -17.51 0.19
C SER A 215 -5.96 -17.94 -1.20
N ILE A 216 -6.67 -19.06 -1.31
CA ILE A 216 -7.26 -19.56 -2.57
C ILE A 216 -8.54 -18.81 -2.98
N ARG A 217 -9.16 -18.02 -2.09
CA ARG A 217 -10.42 -17.31 -2.36
C ARG A 217 -10.23 -15.91 -2.93
N GLN A 218 -8.99 -15.48 -3.11
CA GLN A 218 -8.63 -14.13 -3.51
C GLN A 218 -7.68 -14.15 -4.71
N ALA A 219 -7.77 -13.12 -5.54
CA ALA A 219 -6.74 -12.75 -6.49
C ALA A 219 -5.97 -11.57 -5.90
N GLY A 220 -4.65 -11.69 -5.77
CA GLY A 220 -3.78 -10.64 -5.26
C GLY A 220 -2.80 -10.14 -6.31
N SER A 221 -2.52 -8.84 -6.30
CA SER A 221 -1.35 -8.26 -6.95
C SER A 221 -0.51 -7.57 -5.87
N GLY A 222 0.62 -8.19 -5.53
CA GLY A 222 1.64 -7.62 -4.66
C GLY A 222 2.87 -7.21 -5.47
N ILE A 223 3.69 -6.30 -4.95
CA ILE A 223 4.94 -5.94 -5.64
C ILE A 223 5.94 -7.11 -5.50
N ALA A 224 5.95 -8.01 -6.49
CA ALA A 224 6.76 -9.22 -6.48
C ALA A 224 8.28 -8.95 -6.33
N ARG A 225 8.96 -9.79 -5.53
CA ARG A 225 10.42 -9.98 -5.58
C ARG A 225 10.73 -11.26 -6.34
N THR A 226 11.61 -11.17 -7.34
CA THR A 226 12.12 -12.31 -8.12
C THR A 226 13.07 -13.15 -7.26
N GLY A 227 12.69 -14.39 -6.93
CA GLY A 227 13.56 -15.37 -6.29
C GLY A 227 13.07 -16.79 -6.56
N ARG A 228 13.68 -17.48 -7.53
CA ARG A 228 13.35 -18.87 -7.92
C ARG A 228 14.23 -19.84 -7.12
N ALA A 229 13.63 -20.79 -6.42
CA ALA A 229 14.35 -21.92 -5.80
C ALA A 229 14.29 -23.17 -6.70
N PRO A 230 15.30 -24.06 -6.67
CA PRO A 230 15.35 -25.25 -7.52
C PRO A 230 14.53 -26.43 -6.94
N PRO A 231 14.10 -27.39 -7.78
CA PRO A 231 13.25 -28.50 -7.35
C PRO A 231 14.07 -29.68 -6.81
N GLY A 232 13.65 -30.26 -5.68
CA GLY A 232 14.24 -31.50 -5.18
C GLY A 232 13.52 -32.14 -3.97
N SER A 233 12.97 -33.34 -4.24
CA SER A 233 12.75 -34.52 -3.39
C SER A 233 11.80 -34.47 -2.17
N MET A 234 10.82 -35.38 -2.17
CA MET A 234 9.80 -35.60 -1.14
C MET A 234 10.24 -36.65 -0.10
N ALA A 235 10.39 -36.25 1.16
CA ALA A 235 10.00 -37.00 2.36
C ALA A 235 10.18 -36.10 3.61
N ASN A 236 9.21 -36.09 4.54
CA ASN A 236 9.10 -35.24 5.75
C ASN A 236 8.67 -33.77 5.57
N LYS A 237 7.61 -33.55 4.79
CA LYS A 237 7.10 -32.22 4.38
C LYS A 237 6.83 -31.22 5.51
N ALA A 238 6.20 -31.58 6.64
CA ALA A 238 5.72 -30.55 7.57
C ALA A 238 6.86 -29.85 8.36
N MET A 239 7.78 -30.63 8.93
CA MET A 239 8.88 -30.10 9.74
C MET A 239 9.96 -29.45 8.88
N ASP A 240 10.27 -30.03 7.70
CA ASP A 240 11.22 -29.44 6.76
C ASP A 240 10.70 -28.17 6.10
N LEU A 241 9.39 -28.07 5.82
CA LEU A 241 8.79 -26.82 5.33
C LEU A 241 8.83 -25.73 6.41
N GLN A 242 8.59 -26.08 7.68
CA GLN A 242 8.72 -25.14 8.80
C GLN A 242 10.17 -24.68 8.96
N LEU A 243 11.14 -25.59 8.87
CA LEU A 243 12.57 -25.24 8.98
C LEU A 243 13.02 -24.37 7.80
N GLN A 244 12.64 -24.71 6.57
CA GLN A 244 12.92 -23.88 5.39
C GLN A 244 12.27 -22.50 5.50
N LYS A 245 11.06 -22.41 6.06
CA LYS A 245 10.38 -21.13 6.33
C LYS A 245 11.18 -20.30 7.33
N VAL A 246 11.57 -20.89 8.46
CA VAL A 246 12.40 -20.22 9.48
C VAL A 246 13.72 -19.72 8.90
N VAL A 247 14.38 -20.52 8.05
CA VAL A 247 15.64 -20.11 7.38
C VAL A 247 15.42 -18.92 6.46
N ARG A 248 14.35 -18.91 5.66
CA ARG A 248 14.02 -17.77 4.78
C ARG A 248 13.67 -16.52 5.59
N ASP A 249 12.87 -16.68 6.64
CA ASP A 249 12.44 -15.58 7.51
C ASP A 249 13.66 -14.98 8.25
N SER A 250 14.57 -15.82 8.74
CA SER A 250 15.83 -15.38 9.37
C SER A 250 16.74 -14.65 8.39
N SER A 251 16.85 -15.16 7.16
CA SER A 251 17.64 -14.51 6.11
C SER A 251 17.07 -13.15 5.72
N LYS A 252 15.73 -13.01 5.72
CA LYS A 252 15.04 -11.73 5.47
C LYS A 252 15.37 -10.72 6.57
N ILE A 253 15.19 -11.09 7.84
CA ILE A 253 15.47 -10.21 8.98
C ILE A 253 16.93 -9.76 8.96
N ALA A 254 17.88 -10.67 8.73
CA ALA A 254 19.29 -10.32 8.63
C ALA A 254 19.60 -9.29 7.52
N GLY A 255 18.90 -9.36 6.39
CA GLY A 255 19.06 -8.40 5.29
C GLY A 255 18.54 -6.99 5.62
N GLU A 256 17.44 -6.91 6.37
CA GLU A 256 16.85 -5.64 6.84
C GLU A 256 17.79 -4.96 7.86
N GLU A 257 18.29 -5.72 8.84
CA GLU A 257 19.27 -5.24 9.83
C GLU A 257 20.59 -4.76 9.18
N MET A 258 21.10 -5.50 8.19
CA MET A 258 22.30 -5.10 7.46
C MET A 258 22.12 -3.77 6.69
N THR A 259 20.91 -3.50 6.20
CA THR A 259 20.59 -2.23 5.54
C THR A 259 20.60 -1.07 6.55
N GLY A 260 20.05 -1.30 7.75
CA GLY A 260 20.13 -0.37 8.87
C GLY A 260 21.57 -0.04 9.28
N LEU A 261 22.43 -1.06 9.38
CA LEU A 261 23.86 -0.88 9.70
C LEU A 261 24.60 -0.03 8.66
N LYS A 262 24.35 -0.28 7.36
CA LYS A 262 24.94 0.54 6.27
C LYS A 262 24.51 2.00 6.37
N ALA A 263 23.25 2.27 6.70
CA ALA A 263 22.79 3.64 6.91
C ALA A 263 23.51 4.32 8.10
N GLY A 264 23.81 3.55 9.15
CA GLY A 264 24.64 3.99 10.27
C GLY A 264 26.08 4.32 9.86
N GLU A 265 26.71 3.47 9.04
CA GLU A 265 28.07 3.68 8.52
C GLU A 265 28.15 4.92 7.63
N VAL A 266 27.18 5.12 6.72
CA VAL A 266 27.09 6.33 5.88
C VAL A 266 26.96 7.58 6.74
N LYS A 267 26.12 7.57 7.80
CA LYS A 267 26.04 8.70 8.74
C LYS A 267 27.38 8.94 9.45
N ALA A 268 28.06 7.89 9.90
CA ALA A 268 29.35 8.02 10.54
C ALA A 268 30.39 8.64 9.59
N GLN A 269 30.46 8.22 8.33
CA GLN A 269 31.36 8.80 7.33
C GLN A 269 31.04 10.26 7.00
N LEU A 270 29.75 10.62 6.95
CA LEU A 270 29.33 11.98 6.62
C LEU A 270 29.49 12.96 7.79
N PHE A 271 29.29 12.51 9.03
CA PHE A 271 29.15 13.41 10.18
C PHE A 271 30.24 13.28 11.25
N ASN A 272 30.99 12.18 11.31
CA ASN A 272 32.10 12.10 12.27
C ASN A 272 33.26 12.95 11.76
N GLY A 273 33.63 13.98 12.54
CA GLY A 273 34.72 14.92 12.23
C GLY A 273 34.24 16.33 11.83
N LEU A 274 32.94 16.54 11.63
CA LEU A 274 32.36 17.88 11.47
C LEU A 274 32.23 18.54 12.85
N GLY A 275 33.33 19.13 13.34
CA GLY A 275 33.34 19.88 14.60
C GLY A 275 34.72 19.99 15.28
N SER A 276 35.68 19.18 14.89
CA SER A 276 37.08 19.33 15.32
C SER A 276 37.78 20.33 14.39
N ALA A 277 37.71 21.62 14.72
CA ALA A 277 38.60 22.61 14.14
C ALA A 277 40.06 22.18 14.40
N PRO A 278 40.98 22.29 13.43
CA PRO A 278 42.39 22.06 13.70
C PRO A 278 42.84 23.09 14.75
N ASN A 279 43.36 22.60 15.89
CA ASN A 279 44.03 23.44 16.87
C ASN A 279 45.08 24.29 16.14
N ALA A 280 44.91 25.61 16.18
CA ALA A 280 45.90 26.55 15.69
C ALA A 280 47.25 26.23 16.34
N GLU A 281 48.25 25.96 15.50
CA GLU A 281 49.64 25.79 15.93
C GLU A 281 50.04 27.00 16.77
N ALA A 282 50.47 26.76 18.01
CA ALA A 282 51.01 27.78 18.88
C ALA A 282 52.33 28.31 18.28
N THR A 283 52.30 29.53 17.77
CA THR A 283 53.51 30.31 17.46
C THR A 283 54.37 30.48 18.71
N PRO A 284 55.68 30.21 18.68
CA PRO A 284 56.54 30.41 19.83
C PRO A 284 56.73 31.91 20.12
N ALA A 285 56.66 32.26 21.40
CA ALA A 285 56.85 33.62 21.88
C ALA A 285 58.30 34.09 21.67
N VAL A 286 58.46 35.29 21.10
CA VAL A 286 59.76 35.98 21.03
C VAL A 286 59.96 36.72 22.35
N GLU A 287 60.99 36.32 23.10
CA GLU A 287 61.47 37.01 24.29
C GLU A 287 62.20 38.29 23.87
N VAL A 288 61.73 39.46 24.33
CA VAL A 288 62.44 40.73 24.21
C VAL A 288 63.09 41.02 25.55
N THR A 289 64.41 40.92 25.61
CA THR A 289 65.23 41.42 26.73
C THR A 289 65.59 42.89 26.48
N GLN A 290 65.57 43.70 27.55
CA GLN A 290 65.98 45.11 27.55
C GLN A 290 67.46 45.29 27.19
#